data_AF-A0A380Z2H8-F1
#
_entry.id   AF-A0A380Z2H8-F1
#
_cell.length_a   1.000
_cell.length_b   1.000
_cell.length_c   1.000
_cell.angle_alpha   90.00
_cell.angle_beta   90.00
_cell.angle_gamma   90.00
#
_symmetry.space_group_name_H-M   'P 1'
#
loop_
_entity.id
_entity.type
_entity.pdbx_description
1 polymer ?
#
loop_
_entity_poly.entity_id
_entity_poly.type
_entity_poly.pdbx_seq_one_letter_code
_entity_poly.pdbx_strand_id
1 'polypeptide(L)'
;MGADHPPQQSPLAMDTAKAIFNESSLKQSYDQNILEAYLKYIEMPSETYHKLRQRQLTWQEIQEAQNEYLVAYRTTILDKISLNRTEEKQNPETTQQQNLKMRKFFDEFSKLEQEKIALFTLLYQQKTLVITAPSDNAKQKIFLGYDWSNRKGAEGIQIQTAGGKLYNDQDRFASNTLAACVREMFTENNASIGEEQKEYATILNTVDMLDFSNINFNYAIRTSMQKKVEVVSKYPLVRLGEVAEIISGQSPESRYYNELGEGLLFYQGKKDFGFIYLEKINIYTSSITKRSTKDDILMSVRAPVGDVNINPFDEICIGRGLAAIRPKLDVIKQRYLFAFIQGNKDLFQGKQGMAFSSISRSELENQKIPLPSLEIQQQIVTECEKIDEEYENSRMKIEEYRAKIAKIFNELEIVRGGVKRFKINELSNILMCRRVMKHQTNSVSGVPFYKIGTFGSKANAFISLELYEEYKEKYPYPKKGQVLISAAGTLGKTVIFDGKPAYFQDSNIVWLDSNENIINNLFLYYALQTVDWKKYSTEGSVIPRIYNNNLGNVEIPVPDLATQEKIISEVSEIEAKIAELQTQMADTEAKKKAILNQYLL
;
A
#
# COMPACT_ATOMS: atom_id res chain seq x y z
N MET A 1 55.68 31.64 -5.22
CA MET A 1 54.96 30.73 -6.14
C MET A 1 53.55 30.62 -5.63
N GLY A 2 52.67 31.48 -6.13
CA GLY A 2 51.30 31.62 -5.63
C GLY A 2 50.31 31.71 -6.80
N ALA A 3 49.08 31.31 -6.49
CA ALA A 3 47.84 31.39 -7.27
C ALA A 3 47.73 30.46 -8.48
N ASP A 4 46.88 29.42 -8.36
CA ASP A 4 45.73 29.18 -9.25
C ASP A 4 45.06 27.81 -8.98
N HIS A 5 44.79 27.51 -7.71
CA HIS A 5 43.78 26.52 -7.37
C HIS A 5 42.64 27.25 -6.66
N PRO A 6 41.38 27.12 -7.14
CA PRO A 6 40.25 27.63 -6.39
C PRO A 6 40.29 27.02 -4.99
N PRO A 7 39.96 27.80 -3.94
CA PRO A 7 39.99 27.31 -2.57
C PRO A 7 39.15 26.03 -2.45
N GLN A 8 39.68 25.03 -1.74
CA GLN A 8 38.94 23.80 -1.50
C GLN A 8 37.63 24.14 -0.77
N GLN A 9 36.51 23.65 -1.28
CA GLN A 9 35.18 24.00 -0.76
C GLN A 9 34.95 23.50 0.68
N SER A 10 35.60 22.40 1.06
CA SER A 10 35.48 21.82 2.41
C SER A 10 36.04 22.73 3.52
N PRO A 11 37.29 23.25 3.42
CA PRO A 11 37.79 24.28 4.32
C PRO A 11 36.91 25.52 4.41
N LEU A 12 36.40 26.04 3.29
CA LEU A 12 35.50 27.20 3.28
C LEU A 12 34.20 26.94 4.03
N ALA A 13 33.58 25.78 3.80
CA ALA A 13 32.35 25.39 4.49
C ALA A 13 32.56 25.22 6.00
N MET A 14 33.72 24.72 6.42
CA MET A 14 34.11 24.63 7.82
C MET A 14 34.36 26.01 8.44
N ASP A 15 34.91 26.95 7.67
CA ASP A 15 35.11 28.33 8.13
C ASP A 15 33.77 29.05 8.31
N THR A 16 32.80 28.88 7.39
CA THR A 16 31.41 29.33 7.57
C THR A 16 30.78 28.70 8.82
N ALA A 17 30.92 27.39 9.03
CA ALA A 17 30.39 26.74 10.23
C ALA A 17 31.00 27.31 11.52
N LYS A 18 32.31 27.56 11.55
CA LYS A 18 32.99 28.21 12.68
C LYS A 18 32.54 29.64 12.87
N ALA A 19 32.37 30.43 11.81
CA ALA A 19 31.86 31.80 11.89
C ALA A 19 30.44 31.80 12.48
N ILE A 20 29.57 30.91 11.99
CA ILE A 20 28.23 30.65 12.54
C ILE A 20 28.32 30.30 14.02
N PHE A 21 29.27 29.49 14.48
CA PHE A 21 29.34 29.13 15.90
C PHE A 21 29.99 30.18 16.81
N ASN A 22 30.94 30.97 16.30
CA ASN A 22 31.79 31.84 17.11
C ASN A 22 31.36 33.32 17.09
N GLU A 23 30.65 33.80 16.08
CA GLU A 23 30.26 35.20 15.98
C GLU A 23 28.92 35.48 16.68
N SER A 24 28.92 36.43 17.62
CA SER A 24 27.70 36.94 18.28
C SER A 24 26.80 37.73 17.31
N SER A 25 27.36 38.25 16.21
CA SER A 25 26.64 38.86 15.09
C SER A 25 27.26 38.39 13.78
N LEU A 26 26.55 37.59 12.98
CA LEU A 26 27.02 37.17 11.66
C LEU A 26 27.13 38.40 10.75
N LYS A 27 28.36 38.79 10.39
CA LYS A 27 28.60 40.01 9.60
C LYS A 27 28.40 39.81 8.10
N GLN A 28 28.39 38.56 7.64
CA GLN A 28 28.24 38.22 6.22
C GLN A 28 26.82 37.73 5.94
N SER A 29 26.22 38.24 4.86
CA SER A 29 24.89 37.83 4.41
C SER A 29 24.82 36.35 4.02
N TYR A 30 25.94 35.77 3.54
CA TYR A 30 26.03 34.37 3.17
C TYR A 30 25.86 33.42 4.37
N ASP A 31 26.64 33.64 5.44
CA ASP A 31 26.58 32.80 6.65
C ASP A 31 25.20 32.87 7.32
N GLN A 32 24.58 34.05 7.30
CA GLN A 32 23.21 34.23 7.80
C GLN A 32 22.20 33.42 6.98
N ASN A 33 22.26 33.47 5.64
CA ASN A 33 21.36 32.70 4.78
C ASN A 33 21.50 31.20 5.00
N ILE A 34 22.74 30.70 5.16
CA ILE A 34 23.00 29.29 5.48
C ILE A 34 22.37 28.91 6.81
N LEU A 35 22.58 29.72 7.85
CA LEU A 35 22.00 29.46 9.17
C LEU A 35 20.48 29.46 9.13
N GLU A 36 19.85 30.45 8.50
CA GLU A 36 18.39 30.53 8.37
C GLU A 36 17.82 29.32 7.62
N ALA A 37 18.45 28.90 6.52
CA ALA A 37 18.05 27.72 5.78
C ALA A 37 18.22 26.43 6.58
N TYR A 38 19.34 26.29 7.30
CA TYR A 38 19.60 25.15 8.18
C TYR A 38 18.56 25.06 9.29
N LEU A 39 18.28 26.17 9.99
CA LEU A 39 17.29 26.24 11.05
C LEU A 39 15.89 25.90 10.57
N LYS A 40 15.53 26.39 9.38
CA LYS A 40 14.27 26.03 8.72
C LYS A 40 14.21 24.53 8.43
N TYR A 41 15.31 23.94 7.94
CA TYR A 41 15.40 22.51 7.64
C TYR A 41 15.16 21.65 8.90
N ILE A 42 15.82 21.97 10.01
CA ILE A 42 15.69 21.22 11.28
C ILE A 42 14.50 21.67 12.13
N GLU A 43 13.65 22.57 11.62
CA GLU A 43 12.49 23.14 12.30
C GLU A 43 12.84 23.75 13.69
N MET A 44 13.98 24.43 13.79
CA MET A 44 14.49 25.00 15.04
C MET A 44 14.24 26.52 15.13
N PRO A 45 13.60 27.03 16.20
CA PRO A 45 13.47 28.47 16.43
C PRO A 45 14.83 29.17 16.54
N SER A 46 15.01 30.26 15.79
CA SER A 46 16.27 31.01 15.73
C SER A 46 16.74 31.51 17.10
N GLU A 47 15.83 32.03 17.93
CA GLU A 47 16.17 32.50 19.28
C GLU A 47 16.71 31.37 20.17
N THR A 48 16.08 30.19 20.11
CA THR A 48 16.50 29.03 20.90
C THR A 48 17.88 28.55 20.46
N TYR A 49 18.10 28.43 19.14
CA TYR A 49 19.40 28.04 18.61
C TYR A 49 20.49 29.06 18.90
N HIS A 50 20.15 30.36 18.90
CA HIS A 50 21.08 31.42 19.28
C HIS A 50 21.54 31.24 20.73
N LYS A 51 20.62 31.01 21.68
CA LYS A 51 20.97 30.72 23.08
C LYS A 51 21.81 29.45 23.23
N LEU A 52 21.55 28.40 22.43
CA LEU A 52 22.37 27.17 22.42
C LEU A 52 23.81 27.46 22.01
N ARG A 53 24.02 28.16 20.88
CA ARG A 53 25.37 28.52 20.39
C ARG A 53 26.13 29.39 21.40
N GLN A 54 25.44 30.32 22.05
CA GLN A 54 26.03 31.22 23.05
C GLN A 54 26.16 30.59 24.44
N ARG A 55 25.82 29.30 24.60
CA ARG A 55 25.85 28.59 25.89
C ARG A 55 25.01 29.25 26.99
N GLN A 56 23.88 29.86 26.63
CA GLN A 56 23.02 30.65 27.51
C GLN A 56 21.78 29.91 28.01
N LEU A 57 21.44 28.77 27.40
CA LEU A 57 20.31 27.95 27.86
C LEU A 57 20.62 27.26 29.19
N THR A 58 19.65 27.27 30.09
CA THR A 58 19.69 26.51 31.34
C THR A 58 19.28 25.05 31.10
N TRP A 59 19.66 24.17 32.03
CA TRP A 59 19.25 22.77 31.98
C TRP A 59 17.73 22.60 32.05
N GLN A 60 17.05 23.45 32.85
CA GLN A 60 15.59 23.44 32.96
C GLN A 60 14.93 23.78 31.61
N GLU A 61 15.40 24.84 30.93
CA GLU A 61 14.88 25.19 29.60
C GLU A 61 15.11 24.06 28.58
N ILE A 62 16.24 23.35 28.65
CA ILE A 62 16.51 22.17 27.80
C ILE A 62 15.55 21.00 28.13
N GLN A 63 15.21 20.81 29.42
CA GLN A 63 14.26 19.78 29.88
C GLN A 63 12.80 20.11 29.58
N GLU A 64 12.44 21.38 29.54
CA GLU A 64 11.08 21.84 29.24
C GLU A 64 10.86 22.12 27.74
N ALA A 65 11.94 22.15 26.94
CA ALA A 65 11.85 22.36 25.51
C ALA A 65 10.93 21.34 24.82
N GLN A 66 9.99 21.87 24.02
CA GLN A 66 9.07 21.08 23.19
C GLN A 66 9.57 20.87 21.76
N ASN A 67 10.64 21.58 21.36
CA ASN A 67 11.21 21.45 20.02
C ASN A 67 11.79 20.04 19.80
N GLU A 68 11.34 19.35 18.75
CA GLU A 68 11.69 17.97 18.46
C GLU A 68 13.19 17.74 18.32
N TYR A 69 13.88 18.65 17.64
CA TYR A 69 15.33 18.55 17.44
C TYR A 69 16.08 18.62 18.77
N LEU A 70 15.71 19.55 19.65
CA LEU A 70 16.33 19.68 20.98
C LEU A 70 15.98 18.51 21.91
N VAL A 71 14.75 18.00 21.85
CA VAL A 71 14.33 16.78 22.59
C VAL A 71 15.10 15.55 22.12
N ALA A 72 15.30 15.39 20.80
CA ALA A 72 16.13 14.31 20.26
C ALA A 72 17.58 14.46 20.71
N TYR A 73 18.11 15.69 20.71
CA TYR A 73 19.47 16.02 21.13
C TYR A 73 19.74 15.61 22.57
N ARG A 74 18.92 16.09 23.51
CA ARG A 74 19.08 15.78 24.92
C ARG A 74 19.00 14.27 25.13
N THR A 75 18.00 13.60 24.55
CA THR A 75 17.75 12.17 24.79
C THR A 75 18.91 11.31 24.29
N THR A 76 19.48 11.66 23.13
CA THR A 76 20.57 10.89 22.50
C THR A 76 21.92 11.08 23.21
N ILE A 77 22.14 12.25 23.82
CA ILE A 77 23.45 12.64 24.38
C ILE A 77 23.49 12.50 25.92
N LEU A 78 22.36 12.22 26.57
CA LEU A 78 22.26 11.99 28.03
C LEU A 78 23.34 11.05 28.57
N ASP A 79 23.58 9.92 27.88
CA ASP A 79 24.58 8.94 28.30
C ASP A 79 26.01 9.50 28.19
N LYS A 80 26.29 10.31 27.17
CA LYS A 80 27.62 10.90 26.94
C LYS A 80 27.96 12.01 27.94
N ILE A 81 26.97 12.71 28.46
CA ILE A 81 27.17 13.82 29.42
C ILE A 81 27.12 13.33 30.88
N SER A 82 26.86 12.05 31.11
CA SER A 82 26.87 11.47 32.45
C SER A 82 28.25 11.61 33.11
N LEU A 83 28.24 11.81 34.43
CA LEU A 83 29.46 11.96 35.20
C LEU A 83 29.93 10.59 35.68
N ASN A 84 31.23 10.33 35.61
CA ASN A 84 31.82 9.15 36.23
C ASN A 84 32.10 9.40 37.72
N ARG A 85 32.34 8.32 38.47
CA ARG A 85 32.60 8.39 39.93
C ARG A 85 33.77 9.29 40.33
N THR A 86 34.74 9.51 39.45
CA THR A 86 35.88 10.40 39.72
C THR A 86 35.46 11.86 39.57
N GLU A 87 34.71 12.18 38.51
CA GLU A 87 34.17 13.52 38.27
C GLU A 87 33.18 13.95 39.35
N GLU A 88 32.34 13.04 39.84
CA GLU A 88 31.43 13.29 40.97
C GLU A 88 32.19 13.55 42.27
N LYS A 89 33.31 12.85 42.51
CA LYS A 89 34.16 13.10 43.69
C LYS A 89 34.91 14.42 43.61
N GLN A 90 35.32 14.85 42.42
CA GLN A 90 35.99 16.12 42.19
C GLN A 90 35.04 17.32 42.25
N ASN A 91 33.73 17.08 42.07
CA ASN A 91 32.68 18.09 42.07
C ASN A 91 31.60 17.67 43.08
N PRO A 92 31.83 17.82 44.39
CA PRO A 92 30.94 17.27 45.42
C PRO A 92 29.60 18.00 45.53
N GLU A 93 29.52 19.25 45.08
CA GLU A 93 28.27 20.04 45.11
C GLU A 93 27.40 19.75 43.87
N THR A 94 26.09 19.65 44.07
CA THR A 94 25.11 19.44 42.99
C THR A 94 25.21 20.50 41.89
N THR A 95 25.42 21.76 42.26
CA THR A 95 25.59 22.87 41.31
C THR A 95 26.85 22.69 40.45
N GLN A 96 27.95 22.22 41.02
CA GLN A 96 29.20 21.98 40.28
C GLN A 96 29.03 20.81 39.29
N GLN A 97 28.35 19.74 39.71
CA GLN A 97 28.02 18.61 38.82
C GLN A 97 27.10 19.03 37.67
N GLN A 98 26.09 19.86 37.95
CA GLN A 98 25.17 20.37 36.94
C GLN A 98 25.90 21.28 35.94
N ASN A 99 26.78 22.17 36.41
CA ASN A 99 27.62 23.00 35.54
C ASN A 99 28.55 22.15 34.65
N LEU A 100 29.12 21.07 35.20
CA LEU A 100 29.97 20.16 34.43
C LEU A 100 29.16 19.40 33.36
N LYS A 101 27.96 18.90 33.69
CA LYS A 101 27.05 18.28 32.72
C LYS A 101 26.65 19.26 31.61
N MET A 102 26.33 20.51 31.96
CA MET A 102 26.00 21.57 30.99
C MET A 102 27.18 21.88 30.07
N ARG A 103 28.40 21.94 30.61
CA ARG A 103 29.60 22.14 29.81
C ARG A 103 29.81 20.99 28.81
N LYS A 104 29.71 19.73 29.27
CA LYS A 104 29.77 18.55 28.38
C LYS A 104 28.69 18.57 27.31
N PHE A 105 27.47 18.96 27.66
CA PHE A 105 26.36 19.10 26.71
C PHE A 105 26.68 20.10 25.61
N PHE A 106 27.11 21.32 25.97
CA PHE A 106 27.46 22.33 24.97
C PHE A 106 28.66 21.94 24.10
N ASP A 107 29.67 21.27 24.68
CA ASP A 107 30.84 20.81 23.93
C ASP A 107 30.46 19.75 22.89
N GLU A 108 29.64 18.75 23.25
CA GLU A 108 29.12 17.75 22.31
C GLU A 108 28.18 18.38 21.26
N PHE A 109 27.31 19.30 21.68
CA PHE A 109 26.42 20.03 20.78
C PHE A 109 27.20 20.83 19.74
N SER A 110 28.12 21.69 20.17
CA SER A 110 28.93 22.52 19.26
C SER A 110 29.71 21.66 18.27
N LYS A 111 30.30 20.54 18.72
CA LYS A 111 31.09 19.66 17.85
C LYS A 111 30.25 19.06 16.71
N LEU A 112 29.12 18.45 17.06
CA LEU A 112 28.25 17.77 16.09
C LEU A 112 27.56 18.77 15.16
N GLU A 113 27.11 19.91 15.68
CA GLU A 113 26.42 20.91 14.86
C GLU A 113 27.35 21.65 13.90
N GLN A 114 28.59 21.95 14.31
CA GLN A 114 29.58 22.53 13.40
C GLN A 114 29.83 21.60 12.21
N GLU A 115 29.89 20.29 12.44
CA GLU A 115 30.03 19.31 11.38
C GLU A 115 28.81 19.27 10.45
N LYS A 116 27.60 19.25 11.02
CA LYS A 116 26.36 19.29 10.24
C LYS A 116 26.24 20.55 9.40
N ILE A 117 26.53 21.72 9.98
CA ILE A 117 26.46 23.00 9.27
C ILE A 117 27.55 23.11 8.21
N ALA A 118 28.76 22.59 8.46
CA ALA A 118 29.80 22.55 7.44
C ALA A 118 29.34 21.71 6.24
N LEU A 119 28.77 20.52 6.49
CA LEU A 119 28.23 19.69 5.41
C LEU A 119 27.01 20.32 4.74
N PHE A 120 26.10 20.94 5.50
CA PHE A 120 24.94 21.63 4.96
C PHE A 120 25.37 22.77 4.04
N THR A 121 26.35 23.60 4.46
CA THR A 121 26.94 24.67 3.66
C THR A 121 27.50 24.15 2.33
N LEU A 122 28.23 23.02 2.38
CA LEU A 122 28.81 22.41 1.18
C LEU A 122 27.74 22.01 0.15
N LEU A 123 26.59 21.55 0.63
CA LEU A 123 25.53 20.96 -0.20
C LEU A 123 24.40 21.93 -0.53
N TYR A 124 24.29 23.06 0.18
CA TYR A 124 23.11 23.95 0.15
C TYR A 124 22.74 24.43 -1.25
N GLN A 125 23.75 24.71 -2.09
CA GLN A 125 23.53 25.19 -3.45
C GLN A 125 23.60 24.08 -4.51
N GLN A 126 23.82 22.83 -4.08
CA GLN A 126 23.99 21.70 -4.99
C GLN A 126 22.65 21.05 -5.34
N LYS A 127 22.55 20.66 -6.60
CA LYS A 127 21.44 19.87 -7.14
C LYS A 127 21.98 18.52 -7.60
N THR A 128 21.16 17.48 -7.42
CA THR A 128 21.51 16.12 -7.82
C THR A 128 20.40 15.55 -8.70
N LEU A 129 20.78 15.10 -9.89
CA LEU A 129 19.90 14.30 -10.74
C LEU A 129 19.90 12.86 -10.24
N VAL A 130 18.71 12.36 -9.92
CA VAL A 130 18.46 10.96 -9.61
C VAL A 130 17.76 10.32 -10.79
N ILE A 131 18.34 9.23 -11.30
CA ILE A 131 17.70 8.36 -12.29
C ILE A 131 17.29 7.07 -11.59
N THR A 132 15.99 6.80 -11.60
CA THR A 132 15.40 5.65 -10.92
C THR A 132 14.86 4.67 -11.94
N ALA A 133 15.42 3.46 -11.95
CA ALA A 133 14.85 2.36 -12.71
C ALA A 133 13.53 1.90 -12.04
N PRO A 134 12.52 1.49 -12.82
CA PRO A 134 11.31 0.88 -12.28
C PRO A 134 11.63 -0.33 -11.40
N SER A 135 10.78 -0.63 -10.42
CA SER A 135 10.88 -1.87 -9.63
C SER A 135 10.23 -3.08 -10.32
N ASP A 136 9.32 -2.82 -11.27
CA ASP A 136 8.66 -3.86 -12.04
C ASP A 136 9.59 -4.41 -13.14
N ASN A 137 9.74 -5.73 -13.20
CA ASN A 137 10.66 -6.39 -14.12
C ASN A 137 10.34 -6.12 -15.60
N ALA A 138 9.05 -6.00 -15.99
CA ALA A 138 8.70 -5.69 -17.38
C ALA A 138 9.08 -4.25 -17.73
N LYS A 139 8.80 -3.31 -16.83
CA LYS A 139 9.20 -1.92 -16.99
C LYS A 139 10.72 -1.74 -16.98
N GLN A 140 11.46 -2.54 -16.19
CA GLN A 140 12.93 -2.54 -16.22
C GLN A 140 13.49 -2.95 -17.58
N LYS A 141 12.92 -3.97 -18.23
CA LYS A 141 13.33 -4.38 -19.57
C LYS A 141 13.14 -3.27 -20.60
N ILE A 142 12.01 -2.56 -20.53
CA ILE A 142 11.74 -1.40 -21.39
C ILE A 142 12.75 -0.27 -21.09
N PHE A 143 12.99 0.00 -19.81
CA PHE A 143 13.93 1.03 -19.37
C PHE A 143 15.36 0.77 -19.85
N LEU A 144 15.85 -0.47 -19.70
CA LEU A 144 17.19 -0.88 -20.10
C LEU A 144 17.32 -1.16 -21.60
N GLY A 145 16.22 -1.55 -22.26
CA GLY A 145 16.21 -1.92 -23.67
C GLY A 145 16.67 -3.34 -23.97
N TYR A 146 16.90 -4.17 -22.96
CA TYR A 146 17.31 -5.57 -23.13
C TYR A 146 16.75 -6.50 -22.06
N ASP A 147 16.83 -7.80 -22.31
CA ASP A 147 16.47 -8.86 -21.37
C ASP A 147 17.65 -9.83 -21.16
N TRP A 148 17.67 -10.56 -20.05
CA TRP A 148 18.68 -11.60 -19.80
C TRP A 148 18.08 -12.99 -20.06
N SER A 149 18.56 -13.67 -21.10
CA SER A 149 18.13 -15.02 -21.44
C SER A 149 19.01 -16.07 -20.75
N ASN A 150 18.37 -17.08 -20.14
CA ASN A 150 19.04 -18.28 -19.63
C ASN A 150 18.78 -19.50 -20.54
N ARG A 151 18.25 -19.28 -21.74
CA ARG A 151 17.95 -20.36 -22.69
C ARG A 151 19.25 -20.91 -23.27
N LYS A 152 19.40 -22.24 -23.22
CA LYS A 152 20.57 -22.93 -23.78
C LYS A 152 20.73 -22.63 -25.28
N GLY A 153 21.86 -22.07 -25.70
CA GLY A 153 22.15 -21.61 -27.06
C GLY A 153 21.77 -20.16 -27.36
N ALA A 154 21.21 -19.44 -26.39
CA ALA A 154 20.88 -18.02 -26.47
C ALA A 154 21.07 -17.35 -25.10
N GLU A 155 22.05 -17.79 -24.32
CA GLU A 155 22.33 -17.25 -23.00
C GLU A 155 22.87 -15.82 -23.08
N GLY A 156 22.50 -14.98 -22.11
CA GLY A 156 23.01 -13.61 -21.97
C GLY A 156 22.05 -12.53 -22.47
N ILE A 157 22.60 -11.35 -22.70
CA ILE A 157 21.87 -10.13 -23.05
C ILE A 157 21.19 -10.26 -24.42
N GLN A 158 19.87 -10.12 -24.44
CA GLN A 158 19.04 -10.07 -25.63
C GLN A 158 18.53 -8.63 -25.80
N ILE A 159 19.12 -7.88 -26.72
CA ILE A 159 18.73 -6.50 -26.99
C ILE A 159 17.36 -6.48 -27.66
N GLN A 160 16.40 -5.79 -27.04
CA GLN A 160 15.05 -5.58 -27.59
C GLN A 160 14.93 -4.21 -28.25
N THR A 161 15.51 -3.19 -27.62
CA THR A 161 15.55 -1.81 -28.09
C THR A 161 16.88 -1.22 -27.65
N ALA A 162 17.84 -1.08 -28.57
CA ALA A 162 19.17 -0.58 -28.24
C ALA A 162 19.08 0.78 -27.52
N GLY A 163 19.73 0.90 -26.37
CA GLY A 163 19.72 2.09 -25.51
C GLY A 163 18.48 2.31 -24.65
N GLY A 164 17.38 1.58 -24.89
CA GLY A 164 16.17 1.63 -24.07
C GLY A 164 15.64 3.06 -23.86
N LYS A 165 15.51 3.47 -22.60
CA LYS A 165 15.21 4.86 -22.20
C LYS A 165 16.45 5.65 -21.81
N LEU A 166 17.62 5.00 -21.75
CA LEU A 166 18.86 5.60 -21.28
C LEU A 166 19.48 6.51 -22.35
N TYR A 167 19.62 6.03 -23.57
CA TYR A 167 20.21 6.76 -24.69
C TYR A 167 19.60 6.33 -26.03
N ASN A 168 19.81 7.13 -27.07
CA ASN A 168 19.42 6.77 -28.43
C ASN A 168 20.67 6.22 -29.16
N ASP A 169 20.57 5.00 -29.67
CA ASP A 169 21.67 4.28 -30.31
C ASP A 169 22.08 4.89 -31.67
N GLN A 170 21.14 5.54 -32.36
CA GLN A 170 21.39 6.18 -33.65
C GLN A 170 21.83 7.65 -33.50
N ASP A 171 21.54 8.27 -32.35
CA ASP A 171 21.94 9.64 -32.03
C ASP A 171 22.32 9.78 -30.56
N ARG A 172 23.64 9.77 -30.29
CA ARG A 172 24.20 9.90 -28.94
C ARG A 172 23.90 11.25 -28.27
N PHE A 173 23.52 12.27 -29.03
CA PHE A 173 23.25 13.61 -28.53
C PHE A 173 21.75 13.93 -28.41
N ALA A 174 20.88 12.97 -28.74
CA ALA A 174 19.43 13.12 -28.63
C ALA A 174 19.00 13.68 -27.27
N SER A 175 18.29 14.81 -27.29
CA SER A 175 17.91 15.60 -26.10
C SER A 175 16.77 15.01 -25.29
N ASN A 176 16.00 14.07 -25.85
CA ASN A 176 14.89 13.39 -25.17
C ASN A 176 15.30 12.16 -24.35
N THR A 177 16.61 11.95 -24.14
CA THR A 177 17.15 10.78 -23.44
C THR A 177 17.55 11.10 -22.00
N LEU A 178 17.68 10.07 -21.14
CA LEU A 178 18.23 10.25 -19.79
C LEU A 178 19.72 10.59 -19.81
N ALA A 179 20.47 10.10 -20.80
CA ALA A 179 21.87 10.45 -21.01
C ALA A 179 22.05 11.94 -21.33
N ALA A 180 21.09 12.59 -21.99
CA ALA A 180 21.09 14.03 -22.17
C ALA A 180 20.97 14.76 -20.82
N CYS A 181 20.03 14.34 -19.95
CA CYS A 181 19.92 14.91 -18.61
C CYS A 181 21.20 14.73 -17.79
N VAL A 182 21.84 13.56 -17.85
CA VAL A 182 23.13 13.33 -17.18
C VAL A 182 24.20 14.29 -17.71
N ARG A 183 24.32 14.40 -19.04
CA ARG A 183 25.30 15.29 -19.68
C ARG A 183 25.08 16.74 -19.29
N GLU A 184 23.85 17.24 -19.35
CA GLU A 184 23.48 18.61 -18.95
C GLU A 184 23.81 18.87 -17.48
N MET A 185 23.57 17.92 -16.57
CA MET A 185 24.01 18.08 -15.17
C MET A 185 25.52 18.24 -15.03
N PHE A 186 26.32 17.52 -15.82
CA PHE A 186 27.78 17.66 -15.77
C PHE A 186 28.30 18.94 -16.43
N THR A 187 27.63 19.44 -17.47
CA THR A 187 28.10 20.61 -18.24
C THR A 187 27.54 21.94 -17.75
N GLU A 188 26.26 21.96 -17.36
CA GLU A 188 25.50 23.17 -17.03
C GLU A 188 25.11 23.24 -15.54
N ASN A 189 25.42 22.19 -14.76
CA ASN A 189 25.02 22.05 -13.35
C ASN A 189 23.50 22.13 -13.12
N ASN A 190 22.72 21.90 -14.18
CA ASN A 190 21.27 21.85 -14.18
C ASN A 190 20.80 21.12 -15.45
N ALA A 191 19.86 20.19 -15.32
CA ALA A 191 19.33 19.45 -16.46
C ALA A 191 17.86 19.81 -16.72
N SER A 192 17.49 19.84 -18.00
CA SER A 192 16.10 19.96 -18.41
C SER A 192 15.47 18.57 -18.48
N ILE A 193 14.41 18.34 -17.70
CA ILE A 193 13.68 17.08 -17.71
C ILE A 193 12.40 17.28 -18.54
N GLY A 194 12.41 16.74 -19.77
CA GLY A 194 11.24 16.68 -20.65
C GLY A 194 10.23 15.60 -20.24
N GLU A 195 9.05 15.62 -20.86
CA GLU A 195 7.92 14.72 -20.53
C GLU A 195 8.29 13.23 -20.55
N GLU A 196 9.12 12.80 -21.51
CA GLU A 196 9.54 11.39 -21.62
C GLU A 196 10.53 10.97 -20.52
N GLN A 197 11.30 11.92 -19.97
CA GLN A 197 12.28 11.65 -18.93
C GLN A 197 11.70 11.74 -17.51
N LYS A 198 10.61 12.50 -17.31
CA LYS A 198 9.99 12.75 -15.98
C LYS A 198 9.57 11.48 -15.24
N GLU A 199 9.29 10.38 -15.96
CA GLU A 199 8.97 9.10 -15.33
C GLU A 199 10.17 8.50 -14.57
N TYR A 200 11.40 8.76 -15.02
CA TYR A 200 12.61 8.10 -14.51
C TYR A 200 13.64 9.05 -13.91
N ALA A 201 13.58 10.34 -14.23
CA ALA A 201 14.52 11.36 -13.78
C ALA A 201 13.85 12.36 -12.83
N THR A 202 14.56 12.75 -11.79
CA THR A 202 14.16 13.82 -10.88
C THR A 202 15.39 14.60 -10.41
N ILE A 203 15.28 15.92 -10.32
CA ILE A 203 16.33 16.76 -9.71
C ILE A 203 15.93 17.07 -8.28
N LEU A 204 16.84 16.78 -7.35
CA LEU A 204 16.69 17.04 -5.92
C LEU A 204 17.72 18.08 -5.48
N ASN A 205 17.43 18.88 -4.45
CA ASN A 205 18.49 19.60 -3.77
C ASN A 205 19.30 18.60 -2.96
N THR A 206 20.63 18.66 -3.03
CA THR A 206 21.49 17.66 -2.41
C THR A 206 21.36 17.66 -0.88
N VAL A 207 21.03 18.80 -0.28
CA VAL A 207 20.70 18.90 1.16
C VAL A 207 19.49 18.06 1.56
N ASP A 208 18.49 17.91 0.69
CA ASP A 208 17.28 17.14 0.97
C ASP A 208 17.53 15.62 0.90
N MET A 209 18.68 15.21 0.37
CA MET A 209 19.10 13.80 0.29
C MET A 209 19.78 13.31 1.57
N LEU A 210 20.08 14.19 2.54
CA LEU A 210 20.65 13.82 3.84
C LEU A 210 19.67 14.21 4.95
N ASP A 211 19.75 13.55 6.10
CA ASP A 211 18.89 13.84 7.24
C ASP A 211 19.62 14.63 8.32
N PHE A 212 19.63 15.96 8.19
CA PHE A 212 20.26 16.83 9.17
C PHE A 212 19.50 16.88 10.51
N SER A 213 18.24 16.44 10.55
CA SER A 213 17.43 16.38 11.77
C SER A 213 17.82 15.22 12.70
N ASN A 214 18.47 14.18 12.18
CA ASN A 214 18.91 13.04 12.98
C ASN A 214 20.20 13.34 13.74
N ILE A 215 20.19 13.15 15.07
CA ILE A 215 21.36 13.39 15.94
C ILE A 215 22.48 12.39 15.69
N ASN A 216 22.12 11.12 15.42
CA ASN A 216 23.07 10.09 14.96
C ASN A 216 23.28 10.23 13.46
N PHE A 217 23.93 11.33 13.07
CA PHE A 217 24.17 11.68 11.68
C PHE A 217 25.07 10.62 11.02
N ASN A 218 24.51 9.82 10.11
CA ASN A 218 25.16 8.64 9.54
C ASN A 218 25.54 8.81 8.06
N TYR A 219 25.45 10.04 7.52
CA TYR A 219 25.74 10.40 6.13
C TYR A 219 24.98 9.56 5.08
N ALA A 220 23.88 8.90 5.47
CA ALA A 220 23.11 8.08 4.55
C ALA A 220 22.39 8.97 3.53
N ILE A 221 22.67 8.72 2.24
CA ILE A 221 22.07 9.44 1.13
C ILE A 221 20.74 8.79 0.75
N ARG A 222 19.67 9.59 0.75
CA ARG A 222 18.32 9.25 0.33
C ARG A 222 18.12 9.67 -1.12
N THR A 223 17.79 8.72 -1.98
CA THR A 223 17.58 8.95 -3.42
C THR A 223 16.12 9.19 -3.79
N SER A 224 15.19 9.16 -2.82
CA SER A 224 13.76 9.44 -3.03
C SER A 224 13.32 10.65 -2.22
N MET A 225 12.47 11.51 -2.81
CA MET A 225 11.77 12.53 -2.04
C MET A 225 10.74 11.87 -1.15
N GLN A 226 10.88 12.04 0.17
CA GLN A 226 9.72 11.92 1.04
C GLN A 226 8.79 13.07 0.67
N LYS A 227 7.70 12.80 -0.06
CA LYS A 227 6.60 13.75 -0.15
C LYS A 227 6.13 13.97 1.29
N LYS A 228 6.57 15.06 1.93
CA LYS A 228 5.89 15.60 3.11
C LYS A 228 4.53 16.06 2.59
N VAL A 229 3.54 15.16 2.65
CA VAL A 229 2.14 15.56 2.48
C VAL A 229 1.81 16.36 3.74
N GLU A 230 1.94 17.68 3.65
CA GLU A 230 1.58 18.55 4.75
C GLU A 230 0.06 18.55 4.92
N VAL A 231 -0.38 18.33 6.15
CA VAL A 231 -1.79 18.42 6.51
C VAL A 231 -2.14 19.90 6.59
N VAL A 232 -2.84 20.40 5.59
CA VAL A 232 -3.44 21.74 5.63
C VAL A 232 -4.73 21.66 6.43
N SER A 233 -4.93 22.55 7.39
CA SER A 233 -6.20 22.66 8.11
C SER A 233 -6.39 24.06 8.70
N LYS A 234 -7.66 24.50 8.80
CA LYS A 234 -8.06 25.70 9.55
C LYS A 234 -8.10 25.50 11.08
N TYR A 235 -7.89 24.27 11.55
CA TYR A 235 -7.85 23.91 12.97
C TYR A 235 -6.43 23.56 13.43
N PRO A 236 -6.13 23.63 14.74
CA PRO A 236 -4.84 23.23 15.28
C PRO A 236 -4.48 21.78 14.92
N LEU A 237 -3.23 21.58 14.55
CA LEU A 237 -2.67 20.25 14.34
C LEU A 237 -2.08 19.72 15.65
N VAL A 238 -2.47 18.50 16.01
CA VAL A 238 -1.95 17.77 17.18
C VAL A 238 -1.33 16.45 16.73
N ARG A 239 -0.42 15.90 17.54
CA ARG A 239 0.10 14.56 17.27
C ARG A 239 -0.94 13.50 17.61
N LEU A 240 -1.04 12.46 16.80
CA LEU A 240 -1.97 11.35 17.06
C LEU A 240 -1.73 10.72 18.45
N GLY A 241 -0.48 10.59 18.89
CA GLY A 241 -0.14 10.07 20.22
C GLY A 241 -0.61 10.94 21.39
N GLU A 242 -0.95 12.21 21.16
CA GLU A 242 -1.52 13.09 22.19
C GLU A 242 -3.00 12.78 22.43
N VAL A 243 -3.72 12.34 21.39
CA VAL A 243 -5.17 12.13 21.42
C VAL A 243 -5.60 10.66 21.35
N ALA A 244 -4.65 9.74 21.14
CA ALA A 244 -4.90 8.30 21.11
C ALA A 244 -3.71 7.50 21.66
N GLU A 245 -3.99 6.36 22.29
CA GLU A 245 -2.97 5.36 22.64
C GLU A 245 -2.73 4.42 21.46
N ILE A 246 -1.46 4.22 21.08
CA ILE A 246 -1.06 3.32 19.99
C ILE A 246 -0.50 2.01 20.55
N ILE A 247 -1.14 0.89 20.20
CA ILE A 247 -0.78 -0.46 20.65
C ILE A 247 -0.33 -1.27 19.42
N SER A 248 0.98 -1.41 19.26
CA SER A 248 1.54 -2.24 18.18
C SER A 248 1.29 -3.73 18.44
N GLY A 249 0.73 -4.42 17.45
CA GLY A 249 0.46 -5.85 17.54
C GLY A 249 1.72 -6.71 17.54
N GLN A 250 1.57 -7.93 18.06
CA GLN A 250 2.66 -8.90 18.17
C GLN A 250 2.06 -10.29 17.95
N SER A 251 2.57 -11.05 16.98
CA SER A 251 2.05 -12.39 16.71
C SER A 251 2.49 -13.35 17.82
N PRO A 252 1.57 -14.14 18.42
CA PRO A 252 1.93 -15.30 19.21
C PRO A 252 2.64 -16.36 18.36
N GLU A 253 3.15 -17.40 18.99
CA GLU A 253 3.65 -18.57 18.27
C GLU A 253 2.49 -19.37 17.67
N SER A 254 2.66 -19.86 16.44
CA SER A 254 1.58 -20.54 15.70
C SER A 254 1.07 -21.82 16.36
N ARG A 255 1.86 -22.44 17.25
CA ARG A 255 1.43 -23.62 18.02
C ARG A 255 0.26 -23.34 18.97
N TYR A 256 -0.03 -22.08 19.28
CA TYR A 256 -1.14 -21.67 20.15
C TYR A 256 -2.39 -21.29 19.36
N TYR A 257 -2.33 -21.31 18.03
CA TYR A 257 -3.49 -21.00 17.19
C TYR A 257 -4.44 -22.18 17.16
N ASN A 258 -5.74 -21.92 17.23
CA ASN A 258 -6.76 -22.95 17.21
C ASN A 258 -8.06 -22.45 16.57
N GLU A 259 -8.89 -23.39 16.15
CA GLU A 259 -10.26 -23.13 15.66
C GLU A 259 -11.33 -23.61 16.67
N LEU A 260 -10.89 -24.06 17.85
CA LEU A 260 -11.74 -24.62 18.91
C LEU A 260 -12.38 -23.56 19.80
N GLY A 261 -12.00 -22.28 19.62
CA GLY A 261 -12.50 -21.18 20.45
C GLY A 261 -11.72 -20.96 21.74
N GLU A 262 -10.53 -21.56 21.88
CA GLU A 262 -9.71 -21.42 23.08
C GLU A 262 -8.93 -20.09 23.05
N GLY A 263 -9.17 -19.23 24.05
CA GLY A 263 -8.51 -17.94 24.19
C GLY A 263 -9.23 -16.81 23.46
N LEU A 264 -8.49 -15.91 22.82
CA LEU A 264 -9.07 -14.75 22.11
C LEU A 264 -9.04 -14.93 20.60
N LEU A 265 -10.01 -14.33 19.89
CA LEU A 265 -9.96 -14.15 18.44
C LEU A 265 -8.64 -13.50 18.02
N PHE A 266 -8.04 -13.97 16.94
CA PHE A 266 -6.70 -13.54 16.53
C PHE A 266 -6.65 -12.98 15.11
N TYR A 267 -6.42 -11.67 15.01
CA TYR A 267 -6.34 -10.93 13.75
C TYR A 267 -4.90 -10.55 13.42
N GLN A 268 -4.44 -10.85 12.20
CA GLN A 268 -3.02 -10.68 11.80
C GLN A 268 -2.76 -9.57 10.77
N GLY A 269 -3.79 -9.10 10.10
CA GLY A 269 -3.71 -8.11 9.04
C GLY A 269 -5.10 -7.77 8.50
N LYS A 270 -5.14 -6.99 7.43
CA LYS A 270 -6.40 -6.45 6.88
C LYS A 270 -7.33 -7.43 6.18
N LYS A 271 -6.96 -8.71 6.07
CA LYS A 271 -7.72 -9.71 5.30
C LYS A 271 -9.18 -9.81 5.77
N ASP A 272 -9.38 -9.64 7.08
CA ASP A 272 -10.66 -9.86 7.75
C ASP A 272 -11.34 -8.52 8.11
N PHE A 273 -10.93 -7.43 7.46
CA PHE A 273 -11.57 -6.12 7.60
C PHE A 273 -12.85 -6.10 6.76
N GLY A 274 -14.00 -5.86 7.40
CA GLY A 274 -15.24 -5.46 6.73
C GLY A 274 -15.26 -3.98 6.36
N PHE A 275 -16.44 -3.46 6.02
CA PHE A 275 -16.63 -2.07 5.59
C PHE A 275 -16.26 -1.03 6.67
N ILE A 276 -16.73 -1.25 7.90
CA ILE A 276 -16.41 -0.41 9.07
C ILE A 276 -15.88 -1.28 10.22
N TYR A 277 -16.51 -2.43 10.45
CA TYR A 277 -16.23 -3.33 11.57
C TYR A 277 -15.58 -4.63 11.11
N LEU A 278 -14.85 -5.27 12.03
CA LEU A 278 -14.18 -6.53 11.74
C LEU A 278 -15.22 -7.61 11.49
N GLU A 279 -14.95 -8.46 10.49
CA GLU A 279 -15.74 -9.66 10.30
C GLU A 279 -15.35 -10.71 11.34
N LYS A 280 -16.33 -11.47 11.82
CA LYS A 280 -16.07 -12.57 12.77
C LYS A 280 -15.35 -13.71 12.06
N ILE A 281 -14.20 -14.12 12.60
CA ILE A 281 -13.40 -15.24 12.12
C ILE A 281 -13.41 -16.41 13.13
N ASN A 282 -12.92 -17.58 12.70
CA ASN A 282 -12.80 -18.76 13.55
C ASN A 282 -11.34 -19.09 13.91
N ILE A 283 -10.50 -18.08 14.07
CA ILE A 283 -9.09 -18.26 14.45
C ILE A 283 -8.89 -17.62 15.82
N TYR A 284 -8.41 -18.42 16.76
CA TYR A 284 -8.17 -18.04 18.15
C TYR A 284 -6.71 -18.30 18.54
N THR A 285 -6.27 -17.67 19.62
CA THR A 285 -4.98 -17.95 20.27
C THR A 285 -5.14 -18.07 21.77
N SER A 286 -4.61 -19.16 22.35
CA SER A 286 -4.53 -19.35 23.80
C SER A 286 -3.38 -18.56 24.44
N SER A 287 -2.41 -18.11 23.63
CA SER A 287 -1.31 -17.23 24.06
C SER A 287 -1.58 -15.80 23.61
N ILE A 288 -1.93 -14.91 24.55
CA ILE A 288 -2.32 -13.53 24.26
C ILE A 288 -1.12 -12.60 24.42
N THR A 289 -0.64 -12.06 23.31
CA THR A 289 0.55 -11.20 23.25
C THR A 289 0.20 -9.71 23.31
N LYS A 290 -0.76 -9.27 22.50
CA LYS A 290 -1.23 -7.88 22.40
C LYS A 290 -2.73 -7.84 22.21
N ARG A 291 -3.41 -7.02 23.00
CA ARG A 291 -4.86 -6.91 23.04
C ARG A 291 -5.33 -5.64 22.35
N SER A 292 -6.42 -5.77 21.60
CA SER A 292 -7.29 -4.67 21.19
C SER A 292 -8.63 -4.88 21.90
N THR A 293 -9.20 -3.82 22.45
CA THR A 293 -10.49 -3.84 23.12
C THR A 293 -11.58 -3.33 22.19
N LYS A 294 -12.84 -3.50 22.58
CA LYS A 294 -13.98 -2.94 21.85
C LYS A 294 -13.76 -1.47 21.54
N ASP A 295 -14.16 -1.06 20.34
CA ASP A 295 -14.08 0.31 19.84
C ASP A 295 -12.67 0.84 19.54
N ASP A 296 -11.62 0.05 19.73
CA ASP A 296 -10.30 0.40 19.20
C ASP A 296 -10.33 0.41 17.65
N ILE A 297 -9.66 1.40 17.05
CA ILE A 297 -9.46 1.46 15.61
C ILE A 297 -8.23 0.62 15.28
N LEU A 298 -8.38 -0.41 14.44
CA LEU A 298 -7.28 -1.19 13.92
C LEU A 298 -6.75 -0.59 12.63
N MET A 299 -5.43 -0.50 12.50
CA MET A 299 -4.75 -0.06 11.28
C MET A 299 -3.79 -1.15 10.79
N SER A 300 -3.80 -1.41 9.48
CA SER A 300 -2.76 -2.17 8.80
C SER A 300 -1.44 -1.39 8.80
N VAL A 301 -0.40 -1.94 9.44
CA VAL A 301 0.92 -1.31 9.56
C VAL A 301 1.98 -1.94 8.64
N ARG A 302 1.60 -2.93 7.84
CA ARG A 302 2.43 -3.58 6.82
C ARG A 302 1.68 -3.60 5.49
N ALA A 303 2.41 -3.49 4.38
CA ALA A 303 1.86 -3.31 3.05
C ALA A 303 0.61 -4.17 2.73
N PRO A 304 -0.50 -3.56 2.26
CA PRO A 304 -0.71 -2.10 2.16
C PRO A 304 -0.97 -1.48 3.54
N VAL A 305 -0.26 -0.38 3.81
CA VAL A 305 -0.35 0.37 5.06
C VAL A 305 -1.53 1.34 5.00
N GLY A 306 -2.18 1.60 6.13
CA GLY A 306 -3.16 2.67 6.30
C GLY A 306 -4.64 2.26 6.15
N ASP A 307 -4.92 1.03 5.70
CA ASP A 307 -6.28 0.49 5.79
C ASP A 307 -6.71 0.36 7.26
N VAL A 308 -7.94 0.76 7.58
CA VAL A 308 -8.49 0.79 8.94
C VAL A 308 -9.82 0.07 9.09
N ASN A 309 -10.10 -0.39 10.31
CA ASN A 309 -11.35 -1.03 10.71
C ASN A 309 -11.57 -0.82 12.23
N ILE A 310 -12.80 -0.99 12.75
CA ILE A 310 -13.14 -0.88 14.17
C ILE A 310 -13.35 -2.28 14.76
N ASN A 311 -12.77 -2.53 15.94
CA ASN A 311 -13.02 -3.76 16.69
C ASN A 311 -14.43 -3.77 17.35
N PRO A 312 -15.38 -4.64 16.94
CA PRO A 312 -16.69 -4.73 17.57
C PRO A 312 -16.73 -5.66 18.79
N PHE A 313 -15.65 -6.41 19.07
CA PHE A 313 -15.58 -7.43 20.12
C PHE A 313 -14.94 -6.88 21.40
N ASP A 314 -15.34 -7.42 22.55
CA ASP A 314 -14.84 -6.98 23.86
C ASP A 314 -13.31 -6.99 23.95
N GLU A 315 -12.69 -8.11 23.56
CA GLU A 315 -11.24 -8.25 23.44
C GLU A 315 -10.85 -9.18 22.28
N ILE A 316 -9.77 -8.80 21.57
CA ILE A 316 -9.13 -9.64 20.55
C ILE A 316 -7.60 -9.59 20.72
N CYS A 317 -6.91 -10.60 20.20
CA CYS A 317 -5.46 -10.60 20.06
C CYS A 317 -5.06 -10.08 18.66
N ILE A 318 -4.08 -9.18 18.59
CA ILE A 318 -3.61 -8.59 17.32
C ILE A 318 -2.15 -8.97 16.99
N GLY A 319 -1.92 -9.37 15.75
CA GLY A 319 -0.61 -9.76 15.22
C GLY A 319 0.24 -8.59 14.73
N ARG A 320 1.50 -8.87 14.35
CA ARG A 320 2.50 -7.85 13.93
C ARG A 320 2.11 -7.00 12.70
N GLY A 321 1.09 -7.40 11.95
CA GLY A 321 0.58 -6.65 10.80
C GLY A 321 -0.41 -5.54 11.15
N LEU A 322 -0.84 -5.45 12.42
CA LEU A 322 -1.84 -4.51 12.89
C LEU A 322 -1.31 -3.65 14.06
N ALA A 323 -1.85 -2.44 14.18
CA ALA A 323 -1.80 -1.65 15.40
C ALA A 323 -3.23 -1.28 15.81
N ALA A 324 -3.52 -1.29 17.12
CA ALA A 324 -4.74 -0.70 17.66
C ALA A 324 -4.48 0.75 18.05
N ILE A 325 -5.43 1.63 17.72
CA ILE A 325 -5.44 3.06 17.98
C ILE A 325 -6.66 3.30 18.87
N ARG A 326 -6.41 3.55 20.16
CA ARG A 326 -7.44 3.76 21.16
C ARG A 326 -7.65 5.26 21.39
N PRO A 327 -8.74 5.86 20.89
CA PRO A 327 -8.97 7.30 21.03
C PRO A 327 -9.26 7.68 22.49
N LYS A 328 -8.74 8.84 22.92
CA LYS A 328 -9.15 9.51 24.16
C LYS A 328 -10.46 10.25 23.89
N LEU A 329 -11.58 9.61 24.24
CA LEU A 329 -12.93 10.03 23.82
C LEU A 329 -13.37 11.41 24.34
N ASP A 330 -12.72 11.91 25.38
CA ASP A 330 -12.88 13.27 25.91
C ASP A 330 -12.28 14.34 24.99
N VAL A 331 -11.36 13.97 24.09
CA VAL A 331 -10.67 14.88 23.17
C VAL A 331 -11.03 14.62 21.71
N ILE A 332 -11.16 13.34 21.33
CA ILE A 332 -11.38 12.95 19.94
C ILE A 332 -12.43 11.84 19.80
N LYS A 333 -13.41 12.06 18.93
CA LYS A 333 -14.44 11.06 18.61
C LYS A 333 -13.84 9.95 17.77
N GLN A 334 -14.09 8.70 18.18
CA GLN A 334 -13.62 7.50 17.48
C GLN A 334 -13.98 7.51 15.99
N ARG A 335 -15.25 7.74 15.63
CA ARG A 335 -15.70 7.76 14.22
C ARG A 335 -15.09 8.90 13.41
N TYR A 336 -14.80 10.04 14.02
CA TYR A 336 -14.08 11.14 13.36
C TYR A 336 -12.64 10.72 13.03
N LEU A 337 -11.92 10.18 14.02
CA LEU A 337 -10.55 9.69 13.83
C LEU A 337 -10.48 8.59 12.78
N PHE A 338 -11.43 7.64 12.82
CA PHE A 338 -11.58 6.59 11.82
C PHE A 338 -11.75 7.17 10.40
N ALA A 339 -12.70 8.09 10.22
CA ALA A 339 -12.96 8.72 8.93
C ALA A 339 -11.74 9.51 8.43
N PHE A 340 -11.08 10.28 9.32
CA PHE A 340 -9.89 11.05 8.98
C PHE A 340 -8.76 10.16 8.45
N ILE A 341 -8.47 9.05 9.13
CA ILE A 341 -7.45 8.09 8.70
C ILE A 341 -7.86 7.44 7.36
N GLN A 342 -9.12 7.00 7.24
CA GLN A 342 -9.62 6.36 6.02
C GLN A 342 -9.58 7.29 4.80
N GLY A 343 -9.91 8.57 4.96
CA GLY A 343 -9.86 9.56 3.88
C GLY A 343 -8.43 9.98 3.51
N ASN A 344 -7.46 9.79 4.42
CA ASN A 344 -6.10 10.27 4.28
C ASN A 344 -5.05 9.16 4.44
N LYS A 345 -5.32 7.96 3.92
CA LYS A 345 -4.40 6.79 3.98
C LYS A 345 -2.98 7.12 3.50
N ASP A 346 -2.84 8.07 2.58
CA ASP A 346 -1.55 8.54 2.05
C ASP A 346 -0.67 9.19 3.13
N LEU A 347 -1.26 9.84 4.15
CA LEU A 347 -0.53 10.42 5.29
C LEU A 347 0.10 9.35 6.18
N PHE A 348 -0.47 8.14 6.19
CA PHE A 348 -0.06 7.06 7.06
C PHE A 348 0.81 6.03 6.34
N GLN A 349 1.31 6.34 5.15
CA GLN A 349 2.26 5.48 4.43
C GLN A 349 3.65 5.60 5.05
N GLY A 350 4.25 4.47 5.41
CA GLY A 350 5.65 4.42 5.87
C GLY A 350 6.64 4.79 4.77
N LYS A 351 7.87 5.18 5.16
CA LYS A 351 8.95 5.59 4.23
C LYS A 351 9.19 4.53 3.14
N GLN A 352 9.02 4.90 1.87
CA GLN A 352 9.34 4.05 0.72
C GLN A 352 10.85 3.75 0.68
N GLY A 353 11.24 2.47 0.71
CA GLY A 353 12.66 2.09 0.55
C GLY A 353 13.05 0.63 0.80
N MET A 354 12.27 -0.14 1.56
CA MET A 354 12.47 -1.60 1.68
C MET A 354 11.31 -2.35 1.03
N ALA A 355 11.55 -3.60 0.60
CA ALA A 355 10.64 -4.44 -0.18
C ALA A 355 9.20 -4.62 0.40
N PHE A 356 8.93 -4.09 1.59
CA PHE A 356 7.59 -3.94 2.18
C PHE A 356 7.51 -2.57 2.88
N SER A 357 6.58 -1.70 2.46
CA SER A 357 6.27 -0.48 3.23
C SER A 357 5.65 -0.86 4.58
N SER A 358 6.12 -0.24 5.65
CA SER A 358 5.58 -0.41 7.00
C SER A 358 5.68 0.91 7.75
N ILE A 359 4.69 1.21 8.59
CA ILE A 359 4.72 2.37 9.49
C ILE A 359 5.02 1.92 10.92
N SER A 360 5.99 2.55 11.55
CA SER A 360 6.37 2.28 12.93
C SER A 360 5.41 2.95 13.92
N ARG A 361 5.42 2.48 15.17
CA ARG A 361 4.65 3.11 16.26
C ARG A 361 4.98 4.59 16.42
N SER A 362 6.26 4.94 16.40
CA SER A 362 6.71 6.32 16.60
C SER A 362 6.29 7.22 15.43
N GLU A 363 6.32 6.70 14.19
CA GLU A 363 5.79 7.43 13.04
C GLU A 363 4.27 7.66 13.15
N LEU A 364 3.50 6.66 13.61
CA LEU A 364 2.07 6.83 13.88
C LEU A 364 1.82 7.85 14.99
N GLU A 365 2.52 7.76 16.11
CA GLU A 365 2.35 8.67 17.25
C GLU A 365 2.65 10.12 16.86
N ASN A 366 3.66 10.35 16.01
CA ASN A 366 4.07 11.68 15.58
C ASN A 366 3.27 12.23 14.38
N GLN A 367 2.40 11.43 13.77
CA GLN A 367 1.57 11.90 12.66
C GLN A 367 0.65 13.03 13.14
N LYS A 368 0.75 14.19 12.47
CA LYS A 368 -0.09 15.37 12.76
C LYS A 368 -1.47 15.20 12.15
N ILE A 369 -2.51 15.48 12.95
CA ILE A 369 -3.92 15.46 12.54
C ILE A 369 -4.64 16.72 13.02
N PRO A 370 -5.67 17.21 12.32
CA PRO A 370 -6.43 18.37 12.76
C PRO A 370 -7.37 18.00 13.91
N LEU A 371 -7.43 18.87 14.92
CA LEU A 371 -8.28 18.71 16.10
C LEU A 371 -9.31 19.85 16.20
N PRO A 372 -10.41 19.78 15.45
CA PRO A 372 -11.55 20.68 15.66
C PRO A 372 -12.28 20.35 16.97
N SER A 373 -13.19 21.22 17.41
CA SER A 373 -14.01 20.97 18.61
C SER A 373 -14.85 19.69 18.47
N LEU A 374 -15.21 19.07 19.60
CA LEU A 374 -16.04 17.85 19.61
C LEU A 374 -17.39 18.03 18.88
N GLU A 375 -17.92 19.25 18.85
CA GLU A 375 -19.14 19.59 18.11
C GLU A 375 -18.94 19.47 16.60
N ILE A 376 -17.88 20.07 16.06
CA ILE A 376 -17.53 19.95 14.65
C ILE A 376 -17.17 18.51 14.29
N GLN A 377 -16.45 17.79 15.16
CA GLN A 377 -16.20 16.37 14.98
C GLN A 377 -17.52 15.58 14.87
N GLN A 378 -18.55 15.92 15.67
CA GLN A 378 -19.86 15.27 15.60
C GLN A 378 -20.58 15.59 14.27
N GLN A 379 -20.49 16.81 13.76
CA GLN A 379 -21.10 17.19 12.49
C GLN A 379 -20.50 16.37 11.34
N ILE A 380 -19.16 16.26 11.30
CA ILE A 380 -18.45 15.41 10.33
C ILE A 380 -18.89 13.95 10.44
N VAL A 381 -18.96 13.41 11.67
CA VAL A 381 -19.41 12.03 11.91
C VAL A 381 -20.82 11.83 11.38
N THR A 382 -21.75 12.75 11.68
CA THR A 382 -23.16 12.65 11.28
C THR A 382 -23.32 12.66 9.75
N GLU A 383 -22.52 13.44 9.03
CA GLU A 383 -22.54 13.42 7.57
C GLU A 383 -21.91 12.15 6.99
N CYS A 384 -20.79 11.68 7.55
CA CYS A 384 -20.18 10.41 7.16
C CYS A 384 -21.11 9.21 7.42
N GLU A 385 -21.89 9.23 8.50
CA GLU A 385 -22.85 8.18 8.85
C GLU A 385 -23.98 8.06 7.82
N LYS A 386 -24.43 9.18 7.22
CA LYS A 386 -25.40 9.12 6.11
C LYS A 386 -24.86 8.33 4.91
N ILE A 387 -23.58 8.50 4.59
CA ILE A 387 -22.91 7.73 3.53
C ILE A 387 -22.78 6.25 3.93
N ASP A 388 -22.50 5.97 5.21
CA ASP A 388 -22.47 4.60 5.74
C ASP A 388 -23.84 3.91 5.60
N GLU A 389 -24.93 4.62 5.92
CA GLU A 389 -26.29 4.13 5.77
C GLU A 389 -26.66 3.86 4.30
N GLU A 390 -26.28 4.75 3.37
CA GLU A 390 -26.45 4.54 1.93
C GLU A 390 -25.72 3.27 1.45
N TYR A 391 -24.50 3.05 1.94
CA TYR A 391 -23.71 1.86 1.62
C TYR A 391 -24.40 0.58 2.10
N GLU A 392 -24.81 0.52 3.37
CA GLU A 392 -25.45 -0.68 3.93
C GLU A 392 -26.81 -0.96 3.27
N ASN A 393 -27.60 0.07 2.98
CA ASN A 393 -28.85 -0.06 2.23
C ASN A 393 -28.61 -0.64 0.83
N SER A 394 -27.56 -0.18 0.14
CA SER A 394 -27.18 -0.70 -1.18
C SER A 394 -26.72 -2.15 -1.10
N ARG A 395 -25.90 -2.48 -0.10
CA ARG A 395 -25.44 -3.84 0.16
C ARG A 395 -26.60 -4.80 0.42
N MET A 396 -27.55 -4.42 1.29
CA MET A 396 -28.74 -5.25 1.58
C MET A 396 -29.57 -5.50 0.31
N LYS A 397 -29.81 -4.45 -0.49
CA LYS A 397 -30.55 -4.58 -1.76
C LYS A 397 -29.83 -5.50 -2.76
N ILE A 398 -28.51 -5.46 -2.85
CA ILE A 398 -27.74 -6.37 -3.72
C ILE A 398 -27.97 -7.83 -3.29
N GLU A 399 -27.93 -8.12 -1.99
CA GLU A 399 -28.18 -9.47 -1.48
C GLU A 399 -29.63 -9.91 -1.72
N GLU A 400 -30.60 -9.02 -1.55
CA GLU A 400 -32.01 -9.29 -1.92
C GLU A 400 -32.17 -9.60 -3.42
N TYR A 401 -31.51 -8.83 -4.29
CA TYR A 401 -31.56 -9.05 -5.74
C TYR A 401 -30.90 -10.37 -6.15
N ARG A 402 -29.77 -10.72 -5.54
CA ARG A 402 -29.13 -12.04 -5.73
C ARG A 402 -30.04 -13.18 -5.29
N ALA A 403 -30.71 -13.02 -4.14
CA ALA A 403 -31.68 -13.99 -3.66
C ALA A 403 -32.89 -14.12 -4.61
N LYS A 404 -33.36 -13.02 -5.21
CA LYS A 404 -34.42 -13.04 -6.23
C LYS A 404 -33.98 -13.82 -7.48
N ILE A 405 -32.76 -13.59 -7.99
CA ILE A 405 -32.22 -14.37 -9.11
C ILE A 405 -32.19 -15.85 -8.76
N ALA A 406 -31.62 -16.22 -7.61
CA ALA A 406 -31.58 -17.61 -7.16
C ALA A 406 -32.98 -18.23 -7.05
N LYS A 407 -33.95 -17.47 -6.54
CA LYS A 407 -35.36 -17.90 -6.42
C LYS A 407 -35.99 -18.19 -7.77
N ILE A 408 -35.78 -17.35 -8.80
CA ILE A 408 -36.30 -17.58 -10.16
C ILE A 408 -35.89 -18.97 -10.67
N PHE A 409 -34.62 -19.34 -10.50
CA PHE A 409 -34.11 -20.64 -10.97
C PHE A 409 -34.53 -21.82 -10.08
N ASN A 410 -34.66 -21.61 -8.76
CA ASN A 410 -35.15 -22.65 -7.85
C ASN A 410 -36.65 -22.95 -8.06
N GLU A 411 -37.45 -21.96 -8.43
CA GLU A 411 -38.90 -22.11 -8.67
C GLU A 411 -39.24 -22.65 -10.07
N LEU A 412 -38.25 -22.85 -10.96
CA LEU A 412 -38.46 -23.52 -12.25
C LEU A 412 -39.09 -24.91 -12.09
N GLU A 413 -38.86 -25.59 -10.95
CA GLU A 413 -39.48 -26.87 -10.63
C GLU A 413 -40.97 -26.77 -10.25
N ILE A 414 -41.46 -25.58 -9.89
CA ILE A 414 -42.81 -25.34 -9.32
C ILE A 414 -43.82 -24.83 -10.37
N VAL A 415 -43.34 -24.30 -11.52
CA VAL A 415 -44.22 -23.76 -12.56
C VAL A 415 -44.89 -24.88 -13.38
N ARG A 416 -46.14 -25.17 -13.02
CA ARG A 416 -47.27 -25.73 -13.83
C ARG A 416 -46.88 -26.52 -15.09
N GLY A 417 -46.58 -27.82 -14.92
CA GLY A 417 -46.58 -28.79 -16.04
C GLY A 417 -45.28 -29.57 -16.26
N GLY A 418 -44.26 -29.36 -15.42
CA GLY A 418 -43.03 -30.16 -15.42
C GLY A 418 -42.03 -29.68 -16.47
N VAL A 419 -41.13 -28.77 -16.07
CA VAL A 419 -39.96 -28.44 -16.89
C VAL A 419 -39.11 -29.71 -17.02
N LYS A 420 -38.87 -30.14 -18.26
CA LYS A 420 -38.05 -31.33 -18.52
C LYS A 420 -36.64 -31.09 -17.99
N ARG A 421 -36.10 -32.06 -17.26
CA ARG A 421 -34.69 -32.08 -16.89
C ARG A 421 -33.88 -32.69 -18.03
N PHE A 422 -32.74 -32.08 -18.30
CA PHE A 422 -31.77 -32.57 -19.25
C PHE A 422 -30.45 -32.75 -18.55
N LYS A 423 -29.76 -33.84 -18.88
CA LYS A 423 -28.36 -34.02 -18.53
C LYS A 423 -27.50 -33.05 -19.33
N ILE A 424 -26.40 -32.57 -18.76
CA ILE A 424 -25.48 -31.69 -19.49
C ILE A 424 -24.99 -32.32 -20.79
N ASN A 425 -24.74 -33.63 -20.84
CA ASN A 425 -24.34 -34.31 -22.08
C ASN A 425 -25.44 -34.35 -23.17
N GLU A 426 -26.70 -34.14 -22.83
CA GLU A 426 -27.79 -33.99 -23.81
C GLU A 426 -27.85 -32.58 -24.40
N LEU A 427 -27.22 -31.60 -23.74
CA LEU A 427 -27.27 -30.19 -24.08
C LEU A 427 -25.96 -29.67 -24.68
N SER A 428 -24.82 -30.17 -24.20
CA SER A 428 -23.52 -29.57 -24.44
C SER A 428 -22.40 -30.62 -24.52
N ASN A 429 -21.43 -30.36 -25.38
CA ASN A 429 -20.15 -31.06 -25.34
C ASN A 429 -19.24 -30.44 -24.28
N ILE A 430 -18.64 -31.27 -23.43
CA ILE A 430 -17.67 -30.82 -22.41
C ILE A 430 -16.28 -30.81 -23.03
N LEU A 431 -15.71 -29.63 -23.20
CA LEU A 431 -14.41 -29.43 -23.82
C LEU A 431 -13.41 -28.77 -22.84
N MET A 432 -12.12 -28.88 -23.15
CA MET A 432 -11.05 -28.35 -22.32
C MET A 432 -9.85 -27.93 -23.15
N CYS A 433 -9.07 -26.99 -22.63
CA CYS A 433 -7.88 -26.49 -23.31
C CYS A 433 -6.75 -27.52 -23.22
N ARG A 434 -5.77 -27.41 -24.14
CA ARG A 434 -4.55 -28.20 -24.06
C ARG A 434 -3.77 -27.82 -22.80
N ARG A 435 -3.13 -28.81 -22.17
CA ARG A 435 -2.29 -28.56 -20.99
C ARG A 435 -1.10 -27.67 -21.35
N VAL A 436 -1.02 -26.53 -20.65
CA VAL A 436 0.16 -25.66 -20.60
C VAL A 436 1.04 -26.08 -19.43
N MET A 437 2.33 -26.32 -19.69
CA MET A 437 3.31 -26.73 -18.70
C MET A 437 3.83 -25.53 -17.89
N LYS A 438 4.29 -25.77 -16.65
CA LYS A 438 4.76 -24.70 -15.76
C LYS A 438 5.84 -23.81 -16.40
N HIS A 439 6.78 -24.40 -17.14
CA HIS A 439 7.86 -23.67 -17.80
C HIS A 439 7.40 -22.80 -18.98
N GLN A 440 6.17 -23.02 -19.48
CA GLN A 440 5.53 -22.20 -20.52
C GLN A 440 4.76 -21.02 -19.94
N THR A 441 4.72 -20.89 -18.60
CA THR A 441 4.01 -19.80 -17.91
C THR A 441 4.98 -18.86 -17.21
N ASN A 442 4.61 -17.59 -17.10
CA ASN A 442 5.31 -16.58 -16.29
C ASN A 442 4.31 -15.80 -15.42
N SER A 443 4.77 -15.02 -14.45
CA SER A 443 3.91 -14.24 -13.53
C SER A 443 3.90 -12.74 -13.84
N VAL A 444 4.42 -12.34 -15.00
CA VAL A 444 4.75 -10.94 -15.31
C VAL A 444 3.85 -10.39 -16.42
N SER A 445 3.85 -11.02 -17.60
CA SER A 445 3.19 -10.47 -18.78
C SER A 445 2.88 -11.52 -19.85
N GLY A 446 1.97 -11.18 -20.77
CA GLY A 446 1.53 -12.04 -21.87
C GLY A 446 0.01 -12.19 -21.87
N VAL A 447 -0.48 -13.26 -22.50
CA VAL A 447 -1.90 -13.60 -22.50
C VAL A 447 -2.27 -14.20 -21.14
N PRO A 448 -3.31 -13.69 -20.45
CA PRO A 448 -3.76 -14.21 -19.17
C PRO A 448 -3.99 -15.72 -19.19
N PHE A 449 -3.35 -16.44 -18.26
CA PHE A 449 -3.54 -17.87 -18.06
C PHE A 449 -4.24 -18.14 -16.73
N TYR A 450 -5.50 -18.53 -16.79
CA TYR A 450 -6.33 -18.76 -15.61
C TYR A 450 -6.15 -20.18 -15.10
N LYS A 451 -5.74 -20.26 -13.83
CA LYS A 451 -5.70 -21.49 -13.03
C LYS A 451 -6.92 -21.51 -12.11
N ILE A 452 -7.21 -22.64 -11.49
CA ILE A 452 -8.36 -22.77 -10.57
C ILE A 452 -8.41 -21.68 -9.48
N GLY A 453 -7.25 -21.24 -8.97
CA GLY A 453 -7.18 -20.20 -7.94
C GLY A 453 -7.39 -18.78 -8.44
N THR A 454 -7.27 -18.52 -9.75
CA THR A 454 -7.49 -17.21 -10.37
C THR A 454 -8.69 -17.17 -11.31
N PHE A 455 -9.36 -18.29 -11.50
CA PHE A 455 -10.50 -18.42 -12.41
C PHE A 455 -11.66 -17.50 -12.01
N GLY A 456 -12.08 -16.63 -12.91
CA GLY A 456 -13.09 -15.59 -12.64
C GLY A 456 -12.60 -14.44 -11.75
N SER A 457 -11.28 -14.28 -11.59
CA SER A 457 -10.64 -13.20 -10.83
C SER A 457 -9.49 -12.60 -11.65
N LYS A 458 -8.65 -11.74 -11.07
CA LYS A 458 -7.45 -11.22 -11.74
C LYS A 458 -6.43 -12.34 -11.98
N ALA A 459 -5.95 -12.47 -13.21
CA ALA A 459 -4.89 -13.43 -13.54
C ALA A 459 -3.57 -13.08 -12.84
N ASN A 460 -2.82 -14.11 -12.44
CA ASN A 460 -1.48 -14.00 -11.86
C ASN A 460 -0.44 -14.86 -12.60
N ALA A 461 -0.85 -15.46 -13.72
CA ALA A 461 -0.01 -16.26 -14.59
C ALA A 461 -0.35 -15.92 -16.04
N PHE A 462 0.64 -16.02 -16.91
CA PHE A 462 0.56 -15.60 -18.31
C PHE A 462 1.31 -16.58 -19.20
N ILE A 463 0.87 -16.71 -20.45
CA ILE A 463 1.57 -17.42 -21.53
C ILE A 463 1.97 -16.45 -22.63
N SER A 464 2.94 -16.83 -23.47
CA SER A 464 3.34 -15.99 -24.60
C SER A 464 2.23 -15.92 -25.65
N LEU A 465 2.20 -14.85 -26.45
CA LEU A 465 1.22 -14.67 -27.51
C LEU A 465 1.35 -15.77 -28.57
N GLU A 466 2.59 -16.16 -28.90
CA GLU A 466 2.86 -17.21 -29.89
C GLU A 466 2.29 -18.56 -29.44
N LEU A 467 2.48 -18.91 -28.16
CA LEU A 467 1.94 -20.16 -27.61
C LEU A 467 0.41 -20.15 -27.59
N TYR A 468 -0.19 -19.01 -27.22
CA TYR A 468 -1.63 -18.82 -27.24
C TYR A 468 -2.21 -19.01 -28.64
N GLU A 469 -1.67 -18.33 -29.65
CA GLU A 469 -2.16 -18.44 -31.03
C GLU A 469 -1.94 -19.85 -31.59
N GLU A 470 -0.77 -20.45 -31.35
CA GLU A 470 -0.50 -21.84 -31.76
C GLU A 470 -1.54 -22.81 -31.16
N TYR A 471 -1.82 -22.68 -29.86
CA TYR A 471 -2.72 -23.61 -29.18
C TYR A 471 -4.18 -23.37 -29.54
N LYS A 472 -4.58 -22.12 -29.74
CA LYS A 472 -5.91 -21.74 -30.19
C LYS A 472 -6.19 -22.22 -31.62
N GLU A 473 -5.19 -22.23 -32.49
CA GLU A 473 -5.31 -22.75 -33.86
C GLU A 473 -5.37 -24.28 -33.89
N LYS A 474 -4.54 -24.97 -33.10
CA LYS A 474 -4.40 -26.43 -33.15
C LYS A 474 -5.41 -27.21 -32.31
N TYR A 475 -5.96 -26.61 -31.26
CA TYR A 475 -6.83 -27.29 -30.29
C TYR A 475 -8.16 -26.57 -30.11
N PRO A 476 -9.22 -27.26 -29.63
CA PRO A 476 -10.47 -26.61 -29.28
C PRO A 476 -10.27 -25.43 -28.33
N TYR A 477 -11.02 -24.37 -28.57
CA TYR A 477 -10.94 -23.12 -27.82
C TYR A 477 -12.35 -22.50 -27.68
N PRO A 478 -12.72 -21.93 -26.51
CA PRO A 478 -14.07 -21.41 -26.29
C PRO A 478 -14.40 -20.22 -27.18
N LYS A 479 -15.67 -20.13 -27.57
CA LYS A 479 -16.25 -18.98 -28.29
C LYS A 479 -16.86 -18.00 -27.30
N LYS A 480 -16.89 -16.72 -27.67
CA LYS A 480 -17.53 -15.67 -26.87
C LYS A 480 -18.97 -16.09 -26.51
N GLY A 481 -19.33 -15.96 -25.24
CA GLY A 481 -20.64 -16.34 -24.72
C GLY A 481 -20.72 -17.76 -24.15
N GLN A 482 -19.74 -18.64 -24.40
CA GLN A 482 -19.74 -19.99 -23.84
C GLN A 482 -19.44 -19.98 -22.33
N VAL A 483 -20.00 -20.96 -21.63
CA VAL A 483 -19.89 -21.08 -20.17
C VAL A 483 -18.69 -21.96 -19.81
N LEU A 484 -17.72 -21.37 -19.11
CA LEU A 484 -16.63 -22.09 -18.46
C LEU A 484 -17.00 -22.50 -17.04
N ILE A 485 -16.47 -23.64 -16.58
CA ILE A 485 -16.75 -24.23 -15.28
C ILE A 485 -15.45 -24.75 -14.64
N SER A 486 -15.26 -24.48 -13.35
CA SER A 486 -14.19 -25.12 -12.59
C SER A 486 -14.55 -26.56 -12.19
N ALA A 487 -13.73 -27.49 -12.64
CA ALA A 487 -13.86 -28.92 -12.35
C ALA A 487 -12.99 -29.40 -11.18
N ALA A 488 -12.13 -28.53 -10.62
CA ALA A 488 -11.27 -28.84 -9.48
C ALA A 488 -11.10 -27.61 -8.56
N GLY A 489 -10.86 -27.84 -7.26
CA GLY A 489 -10.73 -26.77 -6.28
C GLY A 489 -12.09 -26.23 -5.85
N THR A 490 -12.39 -24.96 -6.14
CA THR A 490 -13.74 -24.40 -5.95
C THR A 490 -14.65 -24.98 -7.03
N LEU A 491 -15.35 -26.06 -6.72
CA LEU A 491 -16.18 -26.78 -7.69
C LEU A 491 -17.35 -25.93 -8.21
N GLY A 492 -17.61 -26.00 -9.51
CA GLY A 492 -18.82 -25.47 -10.11
C GLY A 492 -18.89 -23.95 -10.24
N LYS A 493 -17.78 -23.24 -10.02
CA LYS A 493 -17.69 -21.81 -10.34
C LYS A 493 -17.88 -21.66 -11.85
N THR A 494 -18.78 -20.76 -12.26
CA THR A 494 -19.08 -20.50 -13.68
C THR A 494 -18.55 -19.14 -14.11
N VAL A 495 -18.10 -19.03 -15.36
CA VAL A 495 -17.68 -17.76 -16.00
C VAL A 495 -18.14 -17.78 -17.45
N ILE A 496 -18.71 -16.68 -17.94
CA ILE A 496 -19.01 -16.50 -19.35
C ILE A 496 -17.75 -16.01 -20.08
N PHE A 497 -17.36 -16.68 -21.16
CA PHE A 497 -16.21 -16.25 -21.93
C PHE A 497 -16.49 -14.93 -22.65
N ASP A 498 -15.73 -13.87 -22.34
CA ASP A 498 -15.94 -12.53 -22.91
C ASP A 498 -15.35 -12.38 -24.32
N GLY A 499 -14.61 -13.39 -24.80
CA GLY A 499 -13.95 -13.39 -26.10
C GLY A 499 -12.59 -12.71 -26.12
N LYS A 500 -12.12 -12.14 -25.01
CA LYS A 500 -10.78 -11.54 -24.93
C LYS A 500 -9.70 -12.63 -24.88
N PRO A 501 -8.48 -12.34 -25.35
CA PRO A 501 -7.37 -13.29 -25.27
C PRO A 501 -7.14 -13.78 -23.84
N ALA A 502 -7.32 -15.07 -23.61
CA ALA A 502 -7.11 -15.74 -22.34
C ALA A 502 -6.89 -17.23 -22.59
N TYR A 503 -6.26 -17.95 -21.67
CA TYR A 503 -6.12 -19.40 -21.78
C TYR A 503 -6.40 -20.06 -20.43
N PHE A 504 -6.91 -21.30 -20.45
CA PHE A 504 -7.50 -21.92 -19.26
C PHE A 504 -6.79 -23.23 -18.92
N GLN A 505 -6.67 -23.50 -17.62
CA GLN A 505 -5.94 -24.64 -17.11
C GLN A 505 -6.67 -25.97 -17.37
N ASP A 506 -6.29 -26.62 -18.47
CA ASP A 506 -6.57 -28.03 -18.83
C ASP A 506 -7.92 -28.59 -18.34
N SER A 507 -7.94 -29.82 -17.82
CA SER A 507 -9.14 -30.46 -17.30
C SER A 507 -9.62 -29.88 -15.97
N ASN A 508 -8.94 -28.88 -15.41
CA ASN A 508 -9.39 -28.19 -14.21
C ASN A 508 -10.39 -27.07 -14.51
N ILE A 509 -10.36 -26.51 -15.72
CA ILE A 509 -11.34 -25.52 -16.20
C ILE A 509 -11.83 -26.01 -17.57
N VAL A 510 -13.09 -26.43 -17.60
CA VAL A 510 -13.75 -26.92 -18.82
C VAL A 510 -14.73 -25.87 -19.34
N TRP A 511 -15.20 -25.97 -20.58
CA TRP A 511 -16.35 -25.20 -21.04
C TRP A 511 -17.39 -26.10 -21.69
N LEU A 512 -18.62 -25.59 -21.73
CA LEU A 512 -19.76 -26.23 -22.34
C LEU A 512 -20.00 -25.64 -23.73
N ASP A 513 -19.79 -26.47 -24.75
CA ASP A 513 -20.14 -26.16 -26.15
C ASP A 513 -21.58 -26.63 -26.39
N SER A 514 -22.52 -25.75 -26.09
CA SER A 514 -23.95 -26.04 -26.01
C SER A 514 -24.67 -25.96 -27.36
N ASN A 515 -25.71 -26.77 -27.54
CA ASN A 515 -26.66 -26.62 -28.64
C ASN A 515 -27.60 -25.44 -28.35
N GLU A 516 -27.29 -24.29 -28.95
CA GLU A 516 -28.04 -23.04 -28.74
C GLU A 516 -29.50 -23.09 -29.27
N ASN A 517 -29.88 -24.12 -30.04
CA ASN A 517 -31.27 -24.38 -30.40
C ASN A 517 -32.10 -25.00 -29.26
N ILE A 518 -31.46 -25.42 -28.17
CA ILE A 518 -32.10 -26.04 -27.01
C ILE A 518 -31.89 -25.17 -25.77
N ILE A 519 -30.69 -24.61 -25.60
CA ILE A 519 -30.34 -23.87 -24.39
C ILE A 519 -29.55 -22.59 -24.68
N ASN A 520 -30.01 -21.49 -24.11
CA ASN A 520 -29.28 -20.22 -24.11
C ASN A 520 -28.09 -20.29 -23.13
N ASN A 521 -26.89 -19.87 -23.57
CA ASN A 521 -25.69 -19.96 -22.73
C ASN A 521 -25.76 -19.09 -21.45
N LEU A 522 -26.44 -17.94 -21.49
CA LEU A 522 -26.65 -17.11 -20.30
C LEU A 522 -27.62 -17.79 -19.33
N PHE A 523 -28.65 -18.46 -19.84
CA PHE A 523 -29.55 -19.27 -19.01
C PHE A 523 -28.79 -20.43 -18.35
N LEU A 524 -28.00 -21.17 -19.13
CA LEU A 524 -27.13 -22.24 -18.64
C LEU A 524 -26.18 -21.73 -17.54
N TYR A 525 -25.57 -20.55 -17.72
CA TYR A 525 -24.69 -19.94 -16.74
C TYR A 525 -25.35 -19.78 -15.35
N TYR A 526 -26.59 -19.30 -15.30
CA TYR A 526 -27.33 -19.16 -14.03
C TYR A 526 -27.88 -20.49 -13.50
N ALA A 527 -28.41 -21.34 -14.38
CA ALA A 527 -28.92 -22.66 -13.99
C ALA A 527 -27.84 -23.53 -13.31
N LEU A 528 -26.59 -23.43 -13.76
CA LEU A 528 -25.47 -24.15 -13.16
C LEU A 528 -25.09 -23.64 -11.75
N GLN A 529 -25.47 -22.42 -11.38
CA GLN A 529 -25.20 -21.89 -10.05
C GLN A 529 -26.13 -22.45 -8.97
N THR A 530 -27.26 -23.05 -9.35
CA THR A 530 -28.18 -23.70 -8.40
C THR A 530 -27.83 -25.17 -8.14
N VAL A 531 -26.87 -25.72 -8.88
CA VAL A 531 -26.45 -27.12 -8.75
C VAL A 531 -25.67 -27.33 -7.45
N ASP A 532 -26.08 -28.34 -6.67
CA ASP A 532 -25.29 -28.84 -5.55
C ASP A 532 -24.13 -29.71 -6.06
N TRP A 533 -23.02 -29.06 -6.39
CA TRP A 533 -21.83 -29.68 -6.98
C TRP A 533 -21.18 -30.74 -6.10
N LYS A 534 -21.43 -30.75 -4.78
CA LYS A 534 -20.90 -31.77 -3.88
C LYS A 534 -21.41 -33.16 -4.24
N LYS A 535 -22.66 -33.27 -4.66
CA LYS A 535 -23.30 -34.54 -5.10
C LYS A 535 -22.60 -35.20 -6.29
N TYR A 536 -21.89 -34.42 -7.09
CA TYR A 536 -21.25 -34.88 -8.34
C TYR A 536 -19.72 -34.94 -8.23
N SER A 537 -19.18 -34.69 -7.04
CA SER A 537 -17.74 -34.64 -6.78
C SER A 537 -17.18 -35.95 -6.23
N THR A 538 -15.87 -36.12 -6.31
CA THR A 538 -15.16 -37.24 -5.69
C THR A 538 -15.12 -37.11 -4.15
N GLU A 539 -15.57 -38.13 -3.43
CA GLU A 539 -15.49 -38.16 -1.95
C GLU A 539 -14.04 -38.41 -1.47
N GLY A 540 -13.63 -37.72 -0.40
CA GLY A 540 -12.42 -38.03 0.38
C GLY A 540 -11.06 -37.59 -0.18
N SER A 541 -10.99 -36.88 -1.31
CA SER A 541 -9.71 -36.37 -1.85
C SER A 541 -9.28 -35.04 -1.22
N VAL A 542 -7.95 -34.81 -1.12
CA VAL A 542 -7.37 -33.54 -0.62
C VAL A 542 -7.80 -32.34 -1.46
N ILE A 543 -8.09 -32.55 -2.75
CA ILE A 543 -8.71 -31.56 -3.64
C ILE A 543 -9.94 -32.21 -4.28
N PRO A 544 -11.17 -31.73 -4.02
CA PRO A 544 -12.38 -32.28 -4.63
C PRO A 544 -12.40 -31.99 -6.14
N ARG A 545 -12.90 -32.95 -6.92
CA ARG A 545 -12.92 -32.89 -8.40
C ARG A 545 -14.25 -33.38 -8.96
N ILE A 546 -14.64 -32.83 -10.12
CA ILE A 546 -15.74 -33.32 -10.95
C ILE A 546 -15.13 -33.81 -12.28
N TYR A 547 -15.28 -35.10 -12.58
CA TYR A 547 -14.87 -35.65 -13.88
C TYR A 547 -15.93 -35.37 -14.95
N ASN A 548 -15.55 -35.35 -16.22
CA ASN A 548 -16.46 -35.06 -17.33
C ASN A 548 -17.70 -35.98 -17.34
N ASN A 549 -17.56 -37.26 -16.98
CA ASN A 549 -18.71 -38.17 -16.87
C ASN A 549 -19.69 -37.75 -15.77
N ASN A 550 -19.19 -37.28 -14.63
CA ASN A 550 -20.03 -36.77 -13.53
C ASN A 550 -20.69 -35.46 -13.94
N LEU A 551 -19.92 -34.51 -14.51
CA LEU A 551 -20.44 -33.24 -15.01
C LEU A 551 -21.52 -33.46 -16.08
N GLY A 552 -21.29 -34.38 -17.00
CA GLY A 552 -22.22 -34.74 -18.06
C GLY A 552 -23.53 -35.35 -17.57
N ASN A 553 -23.54 -35.94 -16.37
CA ASN A 553 -24.72 -36.50 -15.72
C ASN A 553 -25.46 -35.52 -14.80
N VAL A 554 -24.97 -34.28 -14.65
CA VAL A 554 -25.70 -33.24 -13.91
C VAL A 554 -26.99 -32.93 -14.65
N GLU A 555 -28.11 -32.93 -13.92
CA GLU A 555 -29.44 -32.68 -14.48
C GLU A 555 -29.93 -31.29 -14.09
N ILE A 556 -30.26 -30.47 -15.09
CA ILE A 556 -30.81 -29.12 -14.91
C ILE A 556 -32.19 -29.00 -15.55
N PRO A 557 -33.12 -28.20 -14.97
CA PRO A 557 -34.39 -27.89 -15.61
C PRO A 557 -34.17 -26.96 -16.80
N VAL A 558 -34.69 -27.34 -17.97
CA VAL A 558 -34.56 -26.54 -19.19
C VAL A 558 -35.95 -26.31 -19.80
N PRO A 559 -36.54 -25.10 -19.68
CA PRO A 559 -37.79 -24.77 -20.34
C PRO A 559 -37.57 -24.48 -21.84
N ASP A 560 -38.62 -24.19 -22.60
CA ASP A 560 -38.46 -23.76 -23.99
C ASP A 560 -37.66 -22.45 -24.11
N LEU A 561 -37.07 -22.22 -25.29
CA LEU A 561 -36.21 -21.06 -25.54
C LEU A 561 -36.89 -19.72 -25.28
N ALA A 562 -38.18 -19.58 -25.62
CA ALA A 562 -38.92 -18.33 -25.38
C ALA A 562 -39.04 -18.02 -23.89
N THR A 563 -39.27 -19.05 -23.06
CA THR A 563 -39.30 -18.94 -21.61
C THR A 563 -37.90 -18.64 -21.05
N GLN A 564 -36.85 -19.28 -21.59
CA GLN A 564 -35.47 -18.98 -21.21
C GLN A 564 -35.13 -17.50 -21.48
N GLU A 565 -35.47 -16.97 -22.66
CA GLU A 565 -35.23 -15.57 -23.03
C GLU A 565 -35.97 -14.60 -22.09
N LYS A 566 -37.22 -14.92 -21.73
CA LYS A 566 -37.99 -14.12 -20.76
C LYS A 566 -37.32 -14.07 -19.38
N ILE A 567 -36.90 -15.23 -18.86
CA ILE A 567 -36.18 -15.33 -17.59
C ILE A 567 -34.89 -14.51 -17.65
N ILE A 568 -34.14 -14.61 -18.75
CA ILE A 568 -32.88 -13.92 -18.91
C ILE A 568 -33.07 -12.41 -19.04
N SER A 569 -34.14 -11.94 -19.66
CA SER A 569 -34.51 -10.53 -19.66
C SER A 569 -34.73 -10.01 -18.23
N GLU A 570 -35.53 -10.73 -17.42
CA GLU A 570 -35.79 -10.37 -16.03
C GLU A 570 -34.51 -10.37 -15.19
N VAL A 571 -33.65 -11.39 -15.33
CA VAL A 571 -32.36 -11.46 -14.64
C VAL A 571 -31.44 -10.32 -15.06
N SER A 572 -31.41 -9.97 -16.35
CA SER A 572 -30.58 -8.86 -16.86
C SER A 572 -31.01 -7.51 -16.27
N GLU A 573 -32.31 -7.28 -16.07
CA GLU A 573 -32.81 -6.08 -15.38
C GLU A 573 -32.39 -6.04 -13.90
N ILE A 574 -32.37 -7.19 -13.22
CA ILE A 574 -31.92 -7.28 -11.83
C ILE A 574 -30.41 -7.05 -11.74
N GLU A 575 -29.62 -7.66 -12.61
CA GLU A 575 -28.17 -7.47 -12.67
C GLU A 575 -27.78 -6.02 -12.98
N ALA A 576 -28.53 -5.32 -13.83
CA ALA A 576 -28.32 -3.89 -14.08
C ALA A 576 -28.48 -3.06 -12.79
N LYS A 577 -29.49 -3.38 -11.95
CA LYS A 577 -29.68 -2.72 -10.65
C LYS A 577 -28.56 -3.06 -9.67
N ILE A 578 -28.07 -4.31 -9.67
CA ILE A 578 -26.92 -4.72 -8.86
C ILE A 578 -25.68 -3.92 -9.27
N ALA A 579 -25.40 -3.80 -10.56
CA ALA A 579 -24.26 -3.07 -11.08
C ALA A 579 -24.30 -1.58 -10.70
N GLU A 580 -25.47 -0.94 -10.81
CA GLU A 580 -25.67 0.45 -10.38
C GLU A 580 -25.36 0.65 -8.88
N LEU A 581 -25.89 -0.22 -8.02
CA LEU A 581 -25.65 -0.17 -6.57
C LEU A 581 -24.16 -0.42 -6.24
N GLN A 582 -23.49 -1.33 -6.94
CA GLN A 582 -22.06 -1.59 -6.76
C GLN A 582 -21.21 -0.36 -7.12
N THR A 583 -21.56 0.37 -8.19
CA THR A 583 -20.91 1.62 -8.54
C THR A 583 -21.10 2.68 -7.46
N GLN A 584 -22.33 2.84 -6.94
CA GLN A 584 -22.61 3.81 -5.87
C GLN A 584 -21.79 3.53 -4.59
N MET A 585 -21.56 2.25 -4.27
CA MET A 585 -20.78 1.83 -3.11
C MET A 585 -19.27 2.10 -3.26
N ALA A 586 -18.73 2.08 -4.47
CA ALA A 586 -17.29 2.25 -4.72
C ALA A 586 -16.79 3.67 -4.35
N ASP A 587 -17.65 4.69 -4.44
CA ASP A 587 -17.29 6.09 -4.21
C ASP A 587 -17.31 6.52 -2.74
N THR A 588 -17.66 5.62 -1.82
CA THR A 588 -17.90 5.93 -0.40
C THR A 588 -16.70 6.58 0.30
N GLU A 589 -15.48 6.04 0.13
CA GLU A 589 -14.28 6.61 0.74
C GLU A 589 -13.98 8.03 0.20
N ALA A 590 -14.19 8.25 -1.09
CA ALA A 590 -13.99 9.55 -1.73
C ALA A 590 -15.01 10.59 -1.24
N LYS A 591 -16.28 10.21 -1.09
CA LYS A 591 -17.34 11.06 -0.52
C LYS A 591 -17.01 11.48 0.92
N LYS A 592 -16.58 10.55 1.77
CA LYS A 592 -16.15 10.85 3.15
C LYS A 592 -14.94 11.78 3.19
N LYS A 593 -13.97 11.58 2.29
CA LYS A 593 -12.83 12.50 2.15
C LYS A 593 -13.26 13.91 1.75
N ALA A 594 -14.25 14.04 0.86
CA ALA A 594 -14.79 15.34 0.47
C ALA A 594 -15.45 16.06 1.66
N ILE A 595 -16.24 15.35 2.48
CA ILE A 595 -16.82 15.88 3.72
C ILE A 595 -15.70 16.36 4.66
N LEU A 596 -14.69 15.53 4.91
CA LEU A 596 -13.55 15.92 5.74
C LEU A 596 -12.88 17.19 5.22
N ASN A 597 -12.62 17.28 3.92
CA ASN A 597 -12.01 18.46 3.31
C ASN A 597 -12.88 19.71 3.45
N GLN A 598 -14.19 19.61 3.24
CA GLN A 598 -15.14 20.73 3.41
C GLN A 598 -15.10 21.29 4.84
N TYR A 599 -15.00 20.41 5.83
CA TYR A 599 -14.97 20.82 7.22
C TYR A 599 -13.59 21.25 7.69
N LEU A 600 -12.50 20.62 7.24
CA LEU A 600 -11.16 20.78 7.82
C LEU A 600 -10.24 21.75 7.07
N LEU A 601 -10.47 21.95 5.78
CA LEU A 601 -9.85 23.01 4.96
C LEU A 601 -10.67 24.30 5.08
#